data_AF-A0A7D5ZWR3-F1
#
_entry.id   AF-A0A7D5ZWR3-F1
#
_cell.length_a   1.000
_cell.length_b   1.000
_cell.length_c   1.000
_cell.angle_alpha   90.00
_cell.angle_beta   90.00
_cell.angle_gamma   90.00
#
_symmetry.space_group_name_H-M   'P 1'
#
loop_
_entity.id
_entity.type
_entity.pdbx_description
1 polymer ?
#
loop_
_entity_poly.entity_id
_entity_poly.type
_entity_poly.pdbx_seq_one_letter_code
_entity_poly.pdbx_strand_id
1 'polypeptide(L)'
;MTSAANSAPLIEKHTIGYVPPQDRHGKVRDLFTLWFGGNIAPLPIVTGALGVQLFHLNLVWGIVAILVGHLVGGVLMALHSAQGPQMGIPQMIQSRAQFGTLGALLVVVIAGVMYIGFFASNIVLAGKSLHGVVDAVPVPVGIVVGALGSGIIGIIGYRFIHVLNRIGTWVLGIGIVVGFGYIFTHVQSDDFLTRGGFNLAGWLATVSLAALWQIAFAPYVSDYSRYLPADVKVSSTFWTTYLGSALGSSLSFIFGAVAVLAIPAGMDTMDAVKLATGTLGPIMLVLFLLSVISHNALNLYGAVLSIITLVQTFAYRWIPTAKSRAVLSLIVLSACCVVAVFASADFIGHFVDMVLVLLVVLVPWTAINLIDFYAIHKGDYDIQSIFQVDGGIYGRYNPQALIAYAVGIVVQIPFMNTPLYVGPISEHINGADLSWLVGLAITSPLYWWLASRDSAYRRRQTSAKLAAVA
;
A
#
# COMPACT_ATOMS: atom_id res chain seq x y z
N MET A 1 1.12 33.23 33.74
CA MET A 1 0.78 31.80 33.61
C MET A 1 1.00 31.41 32.16
N THR A 2 2.14 30.80 31.87
CA THR A 2 2.64 30.51 30.52
C THR A 2 1.99 29.25 29.97
N SER A 3 1.49 29.35 28.73
CA SER A 3 0.90 28.27 27.93
C SER A 3 1.90 27.12 27.76
N ALA A 4 1.60 25.97 28.38
CA ALA A 4 2.31 24.73 28.10
C ALA A 4 1.85 24.23 26.71
N ALA A 5 2.74 24.32 25.73
CA ALA A 5 2.53 23.72 24.42
C ALA A 5 2.33 22.20 24.59
N ASN A 6 1.12 21.73 24.30
CA ASN A 6 0.71 20.34 24.35
C ASN A 6 1.61 19.49 23.43
N SER A 7 2.65 18.91 24.01
CA SER A 7 3.56 18.02 23.30
C SER A 7 2.91 16.65 23.25
N ALA A 8 2.49 16.20 22.07
CA ALA A 8 1.94 14.86 21.88
C ALA A 8 2.89 13.79 22.47
N PRO A 9 2.39 12.83 23.28
CA PRO A 9 3.24 11.86 23.97
C PRO A 9 4.08 11.00 23.01
N LEU A 10 5.27 10.60 23.46
CA LEU A 10 6.27 9.81 22.70
C LEU A 10 5.83 8.40 22.33
N ILE A 11 4.87 7.84 23.07
CA ILE A 11 4.46 6.44 23.00
C ILE A 11 3.02 6.41 22.48
N GLU A 12 2.81 5.69 21.39
CA GLU A 12 1.50 5.44 20.80
C GLU A 12 0.59 4.76 21.84
N LYS A 13 -0.47 5.45 22.28
CA LYS A 13 -1.42 4.93 23.30
C LYS A 13 -2.48 4.01 22.71
N HIS A 14 -2.83 4.20 21.43
CA HIS A 14 -4.06 3.66 20.82
C HIS A 14 -3.78 2.67 19.67
N THR A 15 -2.72 1.85 19.80
CA THR A 15 -2.21 0.90 18.77
C THR A 15 -3.31 0.39 17.84
N ILE A 16 -4.25 -0.42 18.37
CA ILE A 16 -5.42 -0.92 17.65
C ILE A 16 -6.75 -0.33 18.15
N GLY A 17 -6.69 0.56 19.14
CA GLY A 17 -7.85 1.10 19.83
C GLY A 17 -8.54 2.24 19.07
N TYR A 18 -9.76 2.55 19.49
CA TYR A 18 -10.45 3.77 19.07
C TYR A 18 -9.69 5.01 19.54
N VAL A 19 -9.52 5.99 18.65
CA VAL A 19 -8.92 7.30 18.95
C VAL A 19 -10.02 8.27 19.38
N PRO A 20 -10.11 8.60 20.68
CA PRO A 20 -11.12 9.51 21.20
C PRO A 20 -10.94 10.93 20.64
N PRO A 21 -12.01 11.76 20.57
CA PRO A 21 -11.93 13.11 20.04
C PRO A 21 -10.81 13.98 20.63
N GLN A 22 -10.55 13.86 21.93
CA GLN A 22 -9.51 14.61 22.63
C GLN A 22 -8.07 14.25 22.21
N ASP A 23 -7.85 13.07 21.65
CA ASP A 23 -6.54 12.59 21.19
C ASP A 23 -6.34 12.79 19.68
N ARG A 24 -7.31 13.40 18.99
CA ARG A 24 -7.24 13.72 17.56
C ARG A 24 -6.55 15.05 17.34
N HIS A 25 -5.33 15.00 16.80
CA HIS A 25 -4.45 16.16 16.64
C HIS A 25 -3.93 16.34 15.20
N GLY A 26 -4.34 15.48 14.27
CA GLY A 26 -3.87 15.51 12.89
C GLY A 26 -4.40 16.73 12.12
N LYS A 27 -3.68 17.15 11.09
CA LYS A 27 -4.13 18.20 10.16
C LYS A 27 -4.34 17.61 8.78
N VAL A 28 -5.40 18.03 8.09
CA VAL A 28 -5.77 17.50 6.76
C VAL A 28 -4.62 17.63 5.76
N ARG A 29 -3.92 18.76 5.75
CA ARG A 29 -2.75 18.99 4.88
C ARG A 29 -1.60 18.01 5.10
N ASP A 30 -1.50 17.43 6.29
CA ASP A 30 -0.41 16.51 6.61
C ASP A 30 -0.62 15.18 5.85
N LEU A 31 -1.86 14.83 5.51
CA LEU A 31 -2.16 13.68 4.63
C LEU A 31 -1.55 13.86 3.24
N PHE A 32 -1.64 15.05 2.65
CA PHE A 32 -1.00 15.31 1.36
C PHE A 32 0.50 15.02 1.44
N THR A 33 1.19 15.61 2.42
CA THR A 33 2.64 15.42 2.57
C THR A 33 3.03 13.98 2.89
N LEU A 34 2.20 13.27 3.66
CA LEU A 34 2.41 11.88 4.02
C LEU A 34 2.33 10.97 2.79
N TRP A 35 1.27 11.09 2.00
CA TRP A 35 1.06 10.23 0.83
C TRP A 35 1.93 10.62 -0.35
N PHE A 36 2.22 11.92 -0.51
CA PHE A 36 3.21 12.36 -1.48
C PHE A 36 4.57 11.75 -1.14
N GLY A 37 5.06 11.97 0.07
CA GLY A 37 6.37 11.48 0.51
C GLY A 37 6.49 9.97 0.58
N GLY A 38 5.44 9.27 1.02
CA GLY A 38 5.41 7.82 1.08
C GLY A 38 5.53 7.14 -0.29
N ASN A 39 5.15 7.83 -1.36
CA ASN A 39 5.27 7.37 -2.74
C ASN A 39 6.56 7.82 -3.45
N ILE A 40 7.36 8.70 -2.83
CA ILE A 40 8.70 9.03 -3.31
C ILE A 40 9.67 7.97 -2.78
N ALA A 41 9.76 6.85 -3.49
CA ALA A 41 10.56 5.71 -3.07
C ALA A 41 11.10 4.89 -4.27
N PRO A 42 12.11 4.02 -4.06
CA PRO A 42 12.73 3.27 -5.14
C PRO A 42 11.81 2.20 -5.76
N LEU A 43 10.96 1.57 -4.96
CA LEU A 43 10.03 0.55 -5.45
C LEU A 43 9.01 1.09 -6.48
N PRO A 44 8.34 2.24 -6.25
CA PRO A 44 7.55 2.89 -7.30
C PRO A 44 8.34 3.20 -8.58
N ILE A 45 9.62 3.61 -8.46
CA ILE A 45 10.49 3.88 -9.61
C ILE A 45 10.70 2.61 -10.44
N VAL A 46 11.05 1.49 -9.80
CA VAL A 46 11.18 0.19 -10.47
C VAL A 46 9.86 -0.22 -11.12
N THR A 47 8.76 -0.06 -10.40
CA THR A 47 7.42 -0.43 -10.88
C THR A 47 7.02 0.37 -12.12
N GLY A 48 7.29 1.67 -12.16
CA GLY A 48 7.02 2.49 -13.34
C GLY A 48 7.88 2.15 -14.55
N ALA A 49 9.13 1.74 -14.34
CA ALA A 49 10.01 1.29 -15.42
C ALA A 49 9.49 0.04 -16.14
N LEU A 50 8.72 -0.82 -15.46
CA LEU A 50 8.12 -2.03 -16.06
C LEU A 50 7.19 -1.71 -17.24
N GLY A 51 6.52 -0.54 -17.22
CA GLY A 51 5.70 -0.09 -18.35
C GLY A 51 6.44 -0.05 -19.67
N VAL A 52 7.73 0.31 -19.63
CA VAL A 52 8.60 0.36 -20.80
C VAL A 52 9.39 -0.94 -20.97
N GLN A 53 10.01 -1.44 -19.90
CA GLN A 53 10.95 -2.56 -19.97
C GLN A 53 10.25 -3.89 -20.24
N LEU A 54 9.10 -4.13 -19.59
CA LEU A 54 8.37 -5.39 -19.65
C LEU A 54 7.18 -5.30 -20.63
N PHE A 55 6.48 -4.18 -20.63
CA PHE A 55 5.27 -3.99 -21.44
C PHE A 55 5.52 -3.25 -22.77
N HIS A 56 6.78 -2.93 -23.06
CA HIS A 56 7.25 -2.40 -24.34
C HIS A 56 6.51 -1.14 -24.82
N LEU A 57 5.99 -0.33 -23.89
CA LEU A 57 5.39 0.96 -24.21
C LEU A 57 6.48 2.00 -24.50
N ASN A 58 6.18 2.90 -25.43
CA ASN A 58 6.99 4.11 -25.57
C ASN A 58 6.72 5.10 -24.42
N LEU A 59 7.55 6.13 -24.32
CA LEU A 59 7.47 7.12 -23.25
C LEU A 59 6.07 7.71 -23.07
N VAL A 60 5.44 8.13 -24.17
CA VAL A 60 4.15 8.82 -24.13
C VAL A 60 3.05 7.90 -23.62
N TRP A 61 2.92 6.71 -24.20
CA TRP A 61 1.88 5.76 -23.81
C TRP A 61 2.11 5.17 -22.41
N GLY A 62 3.38 5.00 -22.01
CA GLY A 62 3.74 4.64 -20.64
C GLY A 62 3.30 5.69 -19.62
N ILE A 63 3.61 6.97 -19.86
CA ILE A 63 3.16 8.07 -18.98
C ILE A 63 1.64 8.13 -18.90
N VAL A 64 0.95 8.05 -20.04
CA VAL A 64 -0.52 8.08 -20.07
C VAL A 64 -1.11 6.92 -19.27
N ALA A 65 -0.59 5.70 -19.45
CA ALA A 65 -1.04 4.53 -18.70
C ALA A 65 -0.84 4.70 -17.19
N ILE A 66 0.35 5.16 -16.76
CA ILE A 66 0.68 5.43 -15.36
C ILE A 66 -0.30 6.44 -14.76
N LEU A 67 -0.54 7.56 -15.45
CA LEU A 67 -1.44 8.61 -14.99
C LEU A 67 -2.88 8.09 -14.88
N VAL A 68 -3.39 7.38 -15.89
CA VAL A 68 -4.73 6.80 -15.84
C VAL A 68 -4.87 5.84 -14.67
N GLY A 69 -3.92 4.92 -14.50
CA GLY A 69 -3.94 3.96 -13.39
C GLY A 69 -3.92 4.64 -12.03
N HIS A 70 -3.01 5.58 -11.78
CA HIS A 70 -2.94 6.31 -10.51
C HIS A 70 -4.16 7.18 -10.26
N LEU A 71 -4.70 7.84 -11.28
CA LEU A 71 -5.87 8.69 -11.14
C LEU A 71 -7.12 7.87 -10.85
N VAL A 72 -7.26 6.66 -11.40
CA VAL A 72 -8.41 5.77 -11.12
C VAL A 72 -8.24 5.04 -9.79
N GLY A 73 -7.11 4.35 -9.58
CA GLY A 73 -6.85 3.61 -8.33
C GLY A 73 -6.78 4.54 -7.11
N GLY A 74 -6.27 5.76 -7.28
CA GLY A 74 -6.18 6.77 -6.23
C GLY A 74 -7.55 7.15 -5.67
N VAL A 75 -8.63 7.08 -6.46
CA VAL A 75 -10.00 7.33 -5.97
C VAL A 75 -10.35 6.33 -4.89
N LEU A 76 -10.10 5.04 -5.13
CA LEU A 76 -10.42 3.98 -4.16
C LEU A 76 -9.62 4.17 -2.88
N MET A 77 -8.32 4.42 -2.97
CA MET A 77 -7.46 4.70 -1.83
C MET A 77 -7.95 5.92 -1.02
N ALA A 78 -8.27 7.03 -1.70
CA ALA A 78 -8.71 8.25 -1.05
C ALA A 78 -10.09 8.10 -0.37
N LEU A 79 -10.99 7.29 -0.95
CA LEU A 79 -12.28 6.97 -0.35
C LEU A 79 -12.13 6.20 0.97
N HIS A 80 -11.18 5.26 1.05
CA HIS A 80 -10.86 4.60 2.32
C HIS A 80 -10.27 5.59 3.33
N SER A 81 -9.37 6.47 2.89
CA SER A 81 -8.75 7.46 3.78
C SER A 81 -9.79 8.37 4.45
N ALA A 82 -10.86 8.73 3.72
CA ALA A 82 -11.95 9.54 4.24
C ALA A 82 -12.81 8.86 5.31
N GLN A 83 -12.69 7.53 5.50
CA GLN A 83 -13.38 6.79 6.56
C GLN A 83 -12.73 7.01 7.94
N GLY A 84 -11.41 7.17 7.98
CA GLY A 84 -10.63 7.28 9.22
C GLY A 84 -11.16 8.35 10.18
N PRO A 85 -11.38 9.62 9.76
CA PRO A 85 -11.92 10.66 10.65
C PRO A 85 -13.32 10.33 11.18
N GLN A 86 -14.14 9.60 10.40
CA GLN A 86 -15.51 9.28 10.78
C GLN A 86 -15.55 8.18 11.85
N MET A 87 -14.73 7.14 11.71
CA MET A 87 -14.76 6.00 12.63
C MET A 87 -13.70 6.04 13.74
N GLY A 88 -12.60 6.79 13.56
CA GLY A 88 -11.54 6.90 14.56
C GLY A 88 -10.80 5.59 14.88
N ILE A 89 -10.90 4.58 14.00
CA ILE A 89 -10.28 3.25 14.17
C ILE A 89 -9.42 2.89 12.94
N PRO A 90 -8.38 2.04 13.10
CA PRO A 90 -7.51 1.65 12.00
C PRO A 90 -8.24 0.81 10.95
N GLN A 91 -7.76 0.85 9.70
CA GLN A 91 -8.50 0.32 8.53
C GLN A 91 -8.84 -1.16 8.69
N MET A 92 -7.87 -1.94 9.18
CA MET A 92 -8.04 -3.39 9.31
C MET A 92 -9.05 -3.75 10.40
N ILE A 93 -9.23 -2.89 11.41
CA ILE A 93 -10.26 -3.09 12.45
C ILE A 93 -11.65 -2.72 11.92
N GLN A 94 -11.75 -1.73 11.02
CA GLN A 94 -13.01 -1.40 10.34
C GLN A 94 -13.59 -2.62 9.58
N SER A 95 -12.73 -3.49 9.08
CA SER A 95 -13.14 -4.72 8.38
C SER A 95 -13.99 -5.67 9.24
N ARG A 96 -13.95 -5.55 10.58
CA ARG A 96 -14.81 -6.33 11.48
C ARG A 96 -16.28 -5.95 11.37
N ALA A 97 -16.61 -4.70 11.06
CA ALA A 97 -18.01 -4.31 10.82
C ALA A 97 -18.57 -4.98 9.55
N GLN A 98 -17.71 -5.15 8.54
CA GLN A 98 -18.06 -5.70 7.24
C GLN A 98 -18.11 -7.22 7.25
N PHE A 99 -17.09 -7.88 7.78
CA PHE A 99 -16.92 -9.34 7.70
C PHE A 99 -17.29 -10.08 9.00
N GLY A 100 -17.54 -9.36 10.09
CA GLY A 100 -17.62 -9.91 11.44
C GLY A 100 -16.24 -10.08 12.08
N THR A 101 -16.20 -10.32 13.40
CA THR A 101 -14.93 -10.36 14.15
C THR A 101 -13.96 -11.45 13.70
N LEU A 102 -14.47 -12.65 13.39
CA LEU A 102 -13.68 -13.77 12.88
C LEU A 102 -13.55 -13.72 11.36
N GLY A 103 -14.59 -13.30 10.64
CA GLY A 103 -14.51 -13.16 9.18
C GLY A 103 -13.44 -12.14 8.74
N ALA A 104 -13.24 -11.06 9.50
CA ALA A 104 -12.22 -10.06 9.20
C ALA A 104 -10.79 -10.58 9.32
N LEU A 105 -10.55 -11.71 10.00
CA LEU A 105 -9.21 -12.31 10.09
C LEU A 105 -8.63 -12.64 8.71
N LEU A 106 -9.48 -13.02 7.75
CA LEU A 106 -9.07 -13.28 6.38
C LEU A 106 -8.33 -12.06 5.80
N VAL A 107 -8.93 -10.88 5.94
CA VAL A 107 -8.37 -9.62 5.46
C VAL A 107 -7.11 -9.24 6.24
N VAL A 108 -7.11 -9.44 7.57
CA VAL A 108 -5.94 -9.17 8.42
C VAL A 108 -4.74 -10.02 8.02
N VAL A 109 -4.95 -11.30 7.71
CA VAL A 109 -3.87 -12.20 7.24
C VAL A 109 -3.33 -11.73 5.90
N ILE A 110 -4.21 -11.36 4.96
CA ILE A 110 -3.81 -10.82 3.65
C ILE A 110 -2.97 -9.54 3.81
N ALA A 111 -3.40 -8.61 4.66
CA ALA A 111 -2.62 -7.41 4.95
C ALA A 111 -1.25 -7.76 5.58
N GLY A 112 -1.21 -8.73 6.50
CA GLY A 112 0.04 -9.27 7.06
C GLY A 112 1.01 -9.78 6.00
N VAL A 113 0.52 -10.60 5.06
CA VAL A 113 1.30 -11.11 3.91
C VAL A 113 1.78 -9.97 3.02
N MET A 114 0.92 -8.98 2.77
CA MET A 114 1.26 -7.79 2.00
C MET A 114 2.42 -7.01 2.64
N TYR A 115 2.37 -6.74 3.95
CA TYR A 115 3.47 -6.06 4.66
C TYR A 115 4.81 -6.81 4.50
N ILE A 116 4.78 -8.14 4.63
CA ILE A 116 5.95 -9.01 4.46
C ILE A 116 6.48 -8.94 3.02
N GLY A 117 5.59 -9.01 2.03
CA GLY A 117 5.93 -8.95 0.61
C GLY A 117 6.58 -7.63 0.20
N PHE A 118 6.00 -6.50 0.61
CA PHE A 118 6.59 -5.18 0.38
C PHE A 118 7.89 -4.98 1.14
N PHE A 119 7.99 -5.48 2.38
CA PHE A 119 9.25 -5.45 3.13
C PHE A 119 10.37 -6.17 2.37
N ALA A 120 10.11 -7.42 1.95
CA ALA A 120 11.07 -8.24 1.20
C ALA A 120 11.47 -7.56 -0.12
N SER A 121 10.50 -7.01 -0.85
CA SER A 121 10.75 -6.31 -2.13
C SER A 121 11.62 -5.07 -1.96
N ASN A 122 11.35 -4.27 -0.93
CA ASN A 122 12.12 -3.08 -0.64
C ASN A 122 13.57 -3.42 -0.24
N ILE A 123 13.82 -4.44 0.59
CA ILE A 123 15.21 -4.79 0.96
C ILE A 123 16.02 -5.35 -0.22
N VAL A 124 15.38 -5.96 -1.23
CA VAL A 124 16.06 -6.27 -2.51
C VAL A 124 16.58 -4.99 -3.16
N LEU A 125 15.79 -3.92 -3.19
CA LEU A 125 16.23 -2.63 -3.73
C LEU A 125 17.27 -1.94 -2.86
N ALA A 126 17.25 -2.11 -1.54
CA ALA A 126 18.39 -1.70 -0.70
C ALA A 126 19.67 -2.44 -1.10
N GLY A 127 19.59 -3.75 -1.34
CA GLY A 127 20.71 -4.56 -1.80
C GLY A 127 21.27 -4.08 -3.14
N LYS A 128 20.39 -3.87 -4.13
CA LYS A 128 20.77 -3.33 -5.44
C LYS A 128 21.34 -1.92 -5.35
N SER A 129 20.75 -1.06 -4.52
CA SER A 129 21.25 0.30 -4.31
C SER A 129 22.65 0.31 -3.67
N LEU A 130 22.88 -0.55 -2.67
CA LEU A 130 24.20 -0.64 -2.04
C LEU A 130 25.25 -1.22 -2.99
N HIS A 131 24.90 -2.27 -3.75
CA HIS A 131 25.75 -2.82 -4.79
C HIS A 131 26.10 -1.77 -5.84
N GLY A 132 25.12 -0.99 -6.30
CA GLY A 132 25.35 0.08 -7.27
C GLY A 132 26.18 1.25 -6.73
N VAL A 133 26.31 1.44 -5.42
CA VAL A 133 27.23 2.43 -4.82
C VAL A 133 28.62 1.83 -4.64
N VAL A 134 28.69 0.57 -4.23
CA VAL A 134 29.93 -0.15 -3.96
C VAL A 134 29.87 -1.50 -4.67
N ASP A 135 30.37 -1.55 -5.91
CA ASP A 135 30.26 -2.72 -6.79
C ASP A 135 30.86 -4.01 -6.16
N ALA A 136 31.80 -3.85 -5.22
CA ALA A 136 32.39 -4.96 -4.47
C ALA A 136 31.44 -5.65 -3.47
N VAL A 137 30.33 -5.03 -3.10
CA VAL A 137 29.34 -5.58 -2.16
C VAL A 137 28.31 -6.41 -2.92
N PRO A 138 28.22 -7.74 -2.75
CA PRO A 138 27.21 -8.54 -3.41
C PRO A 138 25.79 -8.15 -2.98
N VAL A 139 24.83 -8.21 -3.91
CA VAL A 139 23.42 -7.88 -3.64
C VAL A 139 22.86 -8.60 -2.40
N PRO A 140 23.08 -9.93 -2.18
CA PRO A 140 22.61 -10.60 -0.96
C PRO A 140 23.15 -10.00 0.34
N VAL A 141 24.39 -9.53 0.34
CA VAL A 141 24.99 -8.86 1.51
C VAL A 141 24.31 -7.51 1.73
N GLY A 142 24.06 -6.76 0.66
CA GLY A 142 23.31 -5.50 0.77
C GLY A 142 21.87 -5.66 1.22
N ILE A 143 21.20 -6.77 0.85
CA ILE A 143 19.87 -7.13 1.36
C ILE A 143 19.91 -7.31 2.88
N VAL A 144 20.89 -8.05 3.39
CA VAL A 144 21.07 -8.27 4.83
C VAL A 144 21.34 -6.94 5.55
N VAL A 145 22.22 -6.10 5.00
CA VAL A 145 22.51 -4.76 5.57
C VAL A 145 21.25 -3.90 5.60
N GLY A 146 20.46 -3.86 4.52
CA GLY A 146 19.20 -3.13 4.47
C GLY A 146 18.16 -3.66 5.47
N ALA A 147 18.06 -4.98 5.63
CA ALA A 147 17.17 -5.61 6.60
C ALA A 147 17.57 -5.27 8.04
N LEU A 148 18.86 -5.40 8.39
CA LEU A 148 19.38 -5.06 9.71
C LEU A 148 19.20 -3.58 10.01
N GLY A 149 19.49 -2.70 9.05
CA GLY A 149 19.24 -1.26 9.18
C GLY A 149 17.77 -0.96 9.48
N SER A 150 16.84 -1.59 8.74
CA SER A 150 15.40 -1.43 8.95
C SER A 150 14.97 -1.92 10.34
N GLY A 151 15.52 -3.04 10.80
CA GLY A 151 15.28 -3.59 12.13
C GLY A 151 15.79 -2.69 13.25
N ILE A 152 17.01 -2.15 13.13
CA ILE A 152 17.60 -1.22 14.11
C ILE A 152 16.76 0.05 14.21
N ILE A 153 16.37 0.65 13.08
CA ILE A 153 15.51 1.83 13.08
C ILE A 153 14.14 1.52 13.70
N GLY A 154 13.60 0.33 13.41
CA GLY A 154 12.38 -0.17 14.05
C GLY A 154 12.47 -0.22 15.60
N ILE A 155 13.67 -0.51 16.14
CA ILE A 155 13.93 -0.53 17.58
C ILE A 155 14.11 0.87 18.16
N ILE A 156 14.82 1.77 17.46
CA ILE A 156 15.05 3.17 17.89
C ILE A 156 13.72 3.93 18.04
N GLY A 157 12.73 3.58 17.21
CA GLY A 157 11.33 3.90 17.45
C GLY A 157 10.73 5.01 16.59
N TYR A 158 9.42 5.18 16.77
CA TYR A 158 8.50 5.96 15.92
C TYR A 158 8.96 7.39 15.60
N ARG A 159 9.48 8.14 16.57
CA ARG A 159 9.90 9.54 16.34
C ARG A 159 11.08 9.66 15.38
N PHE A 160 12.03 8.72 15.43
CA PHE A 160 13.18 8.73 14.53
C PHE A 160 12.75 8.40 13.09
N ILE A 161 11.86 7.42 12.92
CA ILE A 161 11.25 7.08 11.63
C ILE A 161 10.52 8.29 11.02
N HIS A 162 9.74 9.04 11.80
CA HIS A 162 9.04 10.22 11.28
C HIS A 162 9.96 11.34 10.81
N VAL A 163 11.06 11.57 11.54
CA VAL A 163 12.05 12.58 11.14
C VAL A 163 12.76 12.13 9.85
N LEU A 164 13.20 10.87 9.78
CA LEU A 164 13.84 10.33 8.58
C LEU A 164 12.91 10.31 7.38
N ASN A 165 11.65 9.92 7.54
CA ASN A 165 10.67 9.94 6.45
C ASN A 165 10.38 11.36 5.96
N ARG A 166 10.29 12.34 6.88
CA ARG A 166 10.09 13.74 6.50
C ARG A 166 11.29 14.27 5.71
N ILE A 167 12.52 14.02 6.19
CA ILE A 167 13.73 14.46 5.49
C ILE A 167 13.85 13.72 4.15
N GLY A 168 13.67 12.40 4.15
CA GLY A 168 13.73 11.54 2.97
C GLY A 168 12.77 11.97 1.88
N THR A 169 11.53 12.33 2.23
CA THR A 169 10.53 12.86 1.28
C THR A 169 11.06 14.07 0.51
N TRP A 170 11.63 15.05 1.21
CA TRP A 170 12.14 16.27 0.57
C TRP A 170 13.42 16.00 -0.21
N VAL A 171 14.37 15.26 0.38
CA VAL A 171 15.67 15.01 -0.24
C VAL A 171 15.53 14.14 -1.49
N LEU A 172 14.71 13.08 -1.43
CA LEU A 172 14.40 12.25 -2.60
C LEU A 172 13.54 12.98 -3.61
N GLY A 173 12.54 13.75 -3.16
CA GLY A 173 11.68 14.51 -4.06
C GLY A 173 12.49 15.52 -4.87
N ILE A 174 13.38 16.27 -4.20
CA ILE A 174 14.33 17.16 -4.86
C ILE A 174 15.29 16.37 -5.74
N GLY A 175 15.81 15.23 -5.27
CA GLY A 175 16.70 14.35 -6.03
C GLY A 175 16.07 13.88 -7.34
N ILE A 176 14.79 13.48 -7.33
CA ILE A 176 14.04 13.10 -8.54
C ILE A 176 13.87 14.29 -9.48
N VAL A 177 13.50 15.47 -8.97
CA VAL A 177 13.33 16.68 -9.79
C VAL A 177 14.63 17.10 -10.46
N VAL A 178 15.73 17.13 -9.71
CA VAL A 178 17.07 17.42 -10.26
C VAL A 178 17.49 16.32 -11.22
N GLY A 179 17.20 15.06 -10.90
CA GLY A 179 17.45 13.91 -11.75
C GLY A 179 16.76 14.02 -13.11
N PHE A 180 15.50 14.45 -13.17
CA PHE A 180 14.81 14.74 -14.44
C PHE A 180 15.57 15.79 -15.27
N GLY A 181 15.95 16.91 -14.64
CA GLY A 181 16.70 17.97 -15.33
C GLY A 181 18.04 17.48 -15.89
N TYR A 182 18.74 16.61 -15.15
CA TYR A 182 19.97 15.99 -15.62
C TYR A 182 19.71 15.02 -16.78
N ILE A 183 18.73 14.11 -16.65
CA ILE A 183 18.41 13.12 -17.67
C ILE A 183 18.06 13.79 -19.01
N PHE A 184 17.18 14.79 -19.01
CA PHE A 184 16.77 15.45 -20.24
C PHE A 184 17.89 16.25 -20.94
N THR A 185 18.97 16.57 -20.23
CA THR A 185 20.15 17.24 -20.80
C THR A 185 21.26 16.27 -21.22
N HIS A 186 21.19 15.01 -20.78
CA HIS A 186 22.23 13.99 -20.98
C HIS A 186 21.65 12.63 -21.40
N VAL A 187 20.61 12.64 -22.24
CA VAL A 187 20.06 11.40 -22.80
C VAL A 187 21.15 10.67 -23.59
N GLN A 188 21.40 9.40 -23.24
CA GLN A 188 22.46 8.57 -23.83
C GLN A 188 21.92 7.56 -24.85
N SER A 189 20.61 7.51 -25.05
CA SER A 189 19.93 6.62 -25.99
C SER A 189 19.44 7.38 -27.23
N ASP A 190 19.66 6.80 -28.40
CA ASP A 190 19.18 7.36 -29.67
C ASP A 190 17.67 7.13 -29.87
N ASP A 191 17.09 6.20 -29.12
CA ASP A 191 15.70 5.76 -29.22
C ASP A 191 14.84 6.22 -28.03
N PHE A 192 15.25 7.24 -27.28
CA PHE A 192 14.53 7.70 -26.07
C PHE A 192 13.00 7.90 -26.25
N LEU A 193 12.59 8.51 -27.38
CA LEU A 193 11.18 8.75 -27.71
C LEU A 193 10.53 7.63 -28.54
N THR A 194 11.34 6.79 -29.17
CA THR A 194 10.92 5.82 -30.20
C THR A 194 11.06 4.37 -29.75
N ARG A 195 11.70 4.09 -28.61
CA ARG A 195 11.80 2.75 -28.02
C ARG A 195 10.42 2.29 -27.59
N GLY A 196 10.01 1.12 -28.08
CA GLY A 196 8.68 0.59 -27.85
C GLY A 196 7.59 1.32 -28.64
N GLY A 197 6.34 1.00 -28.36
CA GLY A 197 5.21 1.57 -29.10
C GLY A 197 3.89 1.37 -28.37
N PHE A 198 2.81 1.87 -28.94
CA PHE A 198 1.48 1.54 -28.40
C PHE A 198 1.18 0.07 -28.63
N ASN A 199 0.87 -0.63 -27.56
CA ASN A 199 0.21 -1.93 -27.61
C ASN A 199 -0.84 -1.97 -26.49
N LEU A 200 -2.04 -2.46 -26.82
CA LEU A 200 -3.18 -2.36 -25.91
C LEU A 200 -2.97 -3.18 -24.63
N ALA A 201 -2.38 -4.37 -24.76
CA ALA A 201 -2.16 -5.27 -23.63
C ALA A 201 -1.19 -4.68 -22.60
N GLY A 202 -0.04 -4.20 -23.05
CA GLY A 202 0.95 -3.54 -22.21
C GLY A 202 0.46 -2.23 -21.63
N TRP A 203 -0.37 -1.48 -22.37
CA TRP A 203 -1.03 -0.28 -21.86
C TRP A 203 -1.98 -0.62 -20.71
N LEU A 204 -2.86 -1.61 -20.89
CA LEU A 204 -3.77 -2.08 -19.85
C LEU A 204 -3.02 -2.67 -18.65
N ALA A 205 -1.96 -3.45 -18.88
CA ALA A 205 -1.12 -4.00 -17.81
C ALA A 205 -0.44 -2.89 -16.99
N THR A 206 0.03 -1.82 -17.65
CA THR A 206 0.62 -0.66 -16.96
C THR A 206 -0.43 0.14 -16.19
N VAL A 207 -1.63 0.34 -16.76
CA VAL A 207 -2.77 0.97 -16.06
C VAL A 207 -3.14 0.16 -14.83
N SER A 208 -3.27 -1.17 -14.97
CA SER A 208 -3.57 -2.08 -13.87
C SER A 208 -2.48 -1.96 -12.80
N LEU A 209 -1.20 -2.12 -13.15
CA LEU A 209 -0.09 -2.02 -12.20
C LEU A 209 -0.10 -0.70 -11.41
N ALA A 210 -0.32 0.45 -12.08
CA ALA A 210 -0.42 1.74 -11.43
C ALA A 210 -1.69 1.90 -10.56
N ALA A 211 -2.84 1.39 -10.99
CA ALA A 211 -4.06 1.40 -10.18
C ALA A 211 -3.90 0.54 -8.91
N LEU A 212 -3.23 -0.60 -9.03
CA LEU A 212 -2.99 -1.53 -7.93
C LEU A 212 -2.02 -0.99 -6.92
N TRP A 213 -1.02 -0.24 -7.37
CA TRP A 213 -0.14 0.49 -6.48
C TRP A 213 -0.93 1.34 -5.48
N GLN A 214 -1.96 2.05 -5.95
CA GLN A 214 -2.84 2.85 -5.09
C GLN A 214 -3.71 1.97 -4.17
N ILE A 215 -4.31 0.91 -4.71
CA ILE A 215 -5.18 0.00 -3.94
C ILE A 215 -4.38 -0.71 -2.83
N ALA A 216 -3.11 -1.03 -3.06
CA ALA A 216 -2.24 -1.64 -2.05
C ALA A 216 -2.04 -0.75 -0.81
N PHE A 217 -2.22 0.57 -0.92
CA PHE A 217 -2.19 1.47 0.24
C PHE A 217 -3.52 1.56 0.99
N ALA A 218 -4.63 1.08 0.43
CA ALA A 218 -5.94 1.16 1.07
C ALA A 218 -5.98 0.55 2.50
N PRO A 219 -5.29 -0.57 2.81
CA PRO A 219 -5.18 -1.08 4.18
C PRO A 219 -4.46 -0.16 5.18
N TYR A 220 -3.69 0.84 4.71
CA TYR A 220 -2.88 1.72 5.54
C TYR A 220 -3.57 3.07 5.83
N VAL A 221 -4.46 3.52 4.95
CA VAL A 221 -4.82 4.94 4.90
C VAL A 221 -5.55 5.46 6.13
N SER A 222 -6.44 4.65 6.73
CA SER A 222 -7.17 5.07 7.94
C SER A 222 -6.32 5.07 9.19
N ASP A 223 -5.17 4.39 9.21
CA ASP A 223 -4.29 4.35 10.37
C ASP A 223 -3.71 5.74 10.68
N TYR A 224 -3.55 6.55 9.63
CA TYR A 224 -3.12 7.93 9.73
C TYR A 224 -4.29 8.91 9.81
N SER A 225 -5.32 8.74 8.97
CA SER A 225 -6.43 9.71 8.93
C SER A 225 -7.36 9.62 10.14
N ARG A 226 -7.36 8.53 10.92
CA ARG A 226 -8.11 8.40 12.19
C ARG A 226 -7.76 9.44 13.25
N TYR A 227 -6.58 10.06 13.16
CA TYR A 227 -6.13 11.11 14.07
C TYR A 227 -6.63 12.51 13.69
N LEU A 228 -7.32 12.66 12.55
CA LEU A 228 -7.95 13.93 12.19
C LEU A 228 -9.20 14.18 13.05
N PRO A 229 -9.53 15.45 13.35
CA PRO A 229 -10.78 15.81 14.01
C PRO A 229 -12.02 15.21 13.33
N ALA A 230 -13.03 14.85 14.11
CA ALA A 230 -14.23 14.15 13.63
C ALA A 230 -15.11 15.00 12.70
N ASP A 231 -15.02 16.32 12.82
CA ASP A 231 -15.76 17.31 12.01
C ASP A 231 -15.13 17.58 10.64
N VAL A 232 -13.96 16.99 10.35
CA VAL A 232 -13.32 17.10 9.04
C VAL A 232 -14.22 16.49 7.96
N LYS A 233 -14.49 17.29 6.93
CA LYS A 233 -15.28 16.86 5.77
C LYS A 233 -14.59 15.70 5.03
N VAL A 234 -15.39 14.71 4.63
CA VAL A 234 -15.00 13.59 3.75
C VAL A 234 -14.24 14.09 2.52
N SER A 235 -14.73 15.16 1.88
CA SER A 235 -14.11 15.73 0.68
C SER A 235 -12.70 16.27 0.92
N SER A 236 -12.46 16.91 2.07
CA SER A 236 -11.14 17.45 2.41
C SER A 236 -10.11 16.33 2.55
N THR A 237 -10.44 15.28 3.31
CA THR A 237 -9.60 14.09 3.48
C THR A 237 -9.37 13.38 2.14
N PHE A 238 -10.43 13.21 1.34
CA PHE A 238 -10.37 12.62 0.01
C PHE A 238 -9.36 13.37 -0.88
N TRP A 239 -9.54 14.68 -1.09
CA TRP A 239 -8.70 15.43 -2.03
C TRP A 239 -7.24 15.52 -1.59
N THR A 240 -6.97 15.70 -0.30
CA THR A 240 -5.57 15.74 0.18
C THR A 240 -4.87 14.40 0.03
N THR A 241 -5.56 13.29 0.31
CA THR A 241 -4.98 11.95 0.12
C THR A 241 -4.84 11.62 -1.37
N TYR A 242 -5.87 11.90 -2.16
CA TYR A 242 -5.91 11.66 -3.61
C TYR A 242 -4.76 12.38 -4.32
N LEU A 243 -4.65 13.69 -4.11
CA LEU A 243 -3.62 14.50 -4.78
C LEU A 243 -2.22 14.14 -4.27
N GLY A 244 -2.05 13.91 -2.97
CA GLY A 244 -0.76 13.52 -2.40
C GLY A 244 -0.28 12.21 -3.00
N SER A 245 -1.13 11.17 -2.97
CA SER A 245 -0.76 9.85 -3.47
C SER A 245 -0.59 9.82 -4.99
N ALA A 246 -1.55 10.36 -5.75
CA ALA A 246 -1.51 10.31 -7.21
C ALA A 246 -0.33 11.10 -7.79
N LEU A 247 0.01 12.27 -7.23
CA LEU A 247 1.16 13.04 -7.68
C LEU A 247 2.48 12.38 -7.26
N GLY A 248 2.59 11.93 -6.02
CA GLY A 248 3.82 11.29 -5.52
C GLY A 248 4.13 10.01 -6.28
N SER A 249 3.14 9.13 -6.47
CA SER A 249 3.35 7.87 -7.18
C SER A 249 3.62 8.08 -8.66
N SER A 250 2.89 8.99 -9.32
CA SER A 250 3.10 9.30 -10.74
C SER A 250 4.48 9.87 -10.98
N LEU A 251 4.95 10.77 -10.11
CA LEU A 251 6.28 11.35 -10.22
C LEU A 251 7.37 10.26 -10.21
N SER A 252 7.31 9.35 -9.23
CA SER A 252 8.27 8.26 -9.10
C SER A 252 8.18 7.25 -10.25
N PHE A 253 6.98 6.84 -10.65
CA PHE A 253 6.80 5.89 -11.76
C PHE A 253 7.31 6.46 -13.08
N ILE A 254 6.97 7.71 -13.39
CA ILE A 254 7.42 8.40 -14.59
C ILE A 254 8.94 8.56 -14.57
N PHE A 255 9.52 8.87 -13.41
CA PHE A 255 10.98 8.96 -13.27
C PHE A 255 11.67 7.64 -13.62
N GLY A 256 11.13 6.52 -13.15
CA GLY A 256 11.63 5.19 -13.52
C GLY A 256 11.57 4.92 -15.02
N ALA A 257 10.42 5.17 -15.66
CA ALA A 257 10.26 5.02 -17.10
C ALA A 257 11.22 5.91 -17.91
N VAL A 258 11.41 7.16 -17.50
CA VAL A 258 12.34 8.09 -18.14
C VAL A 258 13.79 7.65 -17.95
N ALA A 259 14.18 7.23 -16.75
CA ALA A 259 15.55 6.80 -16.47
C ALA A 259 15.96 5.58 -17.32
N VAL A 260 15.10 4.56 -17.43
CA VAL A 260 15.41 3.36 -18.23
C VAL A 260 15.36 3.61 -19.73
N LEU A 261 14.57 4.57 -20.20
CA LEU A 261 14.54 4.98 -21.60
C LEU A 261 15.77 5.80 -21.98
N ALA A 262 16.32 6.60 -21.06
CA ALA A 262 17.41 7.53 -21.32
C ALA A 262 18.78 6.86 -21.52
N ILE A 263 18.87 5.56 -21.27
CA ILE A 263 20.09 4.76 -21.39
C ILE A 263 19.85 3.54 -22.29
N PRO A 264 20.89 2.81 -22.74
CA PRO A 264 20.72 1.59 -23.53
C PRO A 264 19.83 0.53 -22.88
N ALA A 265 19.08 -0.21 -23.69
CA ALA A 265 18.16 -1.23 -23.18
C ALA A 265 18.88 -2.42 -22.49
N GLY A 266 18.15 -3.14 -21.63
CA GLY A 266 18.64 -4.37 -20.98
C GLY A 266 19.30 -4.20 -19.61
N MET A 267 19.37 -2.97 -19.09
CA MET A 267 19.92 -2.69 -17.76
C MET A 267 18.85 -2.80 -16.66
N ASP A 268 19.25 -3.25 -15.46
CA ASP A 268 18.41 -3.18 -14.27
C ASP A 268 17.99 -1.73 -13.98
N THR A 269 16.79 -1.53 -13.45
CA THR A 269 16.26 -0.19 -13.20
C THR A 269 17.13 0.66 -12.26
N MET A 270 17.77 0.07 -11.24
CA MET A 270 18.61 0.85 -10.32
C MET A 270 19.92 1.29 -10.96
N ASP A 271 20.52 0.42 -11.76
CA ASP A 271 21.71 0.75 -12.56
C ASP A 271 21.37 1.79 -13.63
N ALA A 272 20.18 1.68 -14.24
CA ALA A 272 19.68 2.66 -15.19
C ALA A 272 19.52 4.04 -14.56
N VAL A 273 18.96 4.13 -13.36
CA VAL A 273 18.85 5.39 -12.62
C VAL A 273 20.24 5.96 -12.31
N LYS A 274 21.19 5.13 -11.84
CA LYS A 274 22.56 5.55 -11.57
C LYS A 274 23.22 6.14 -12.82
N LEU A 275 23.12 5.46 -13.95
CA LEU A 275 23.72 5.88 -15.20
C LEU A 275 23.03 7.12 -15.79
N ALA A 276 21.71 7.12 -15.86
CA ALA A 276 20.91 8.20 -16.45
C ALA A 276 21.08 9.53 -15.69
N THR A 277 21.33 9.47 -14.37
CA THR A 277 21.57 10.66 -13.54
C THR A 277 23.05 11.02 -13.37
N GLY A 278 23.96 10.28 -14.01
CA GLY A 278 25.38 10.58 -14.07
C GLY A 278 26.04 10.78 -12.71
N THR A 279 26.59 11.96 -12.47
CA THR A 279 27.29 12.29 -11.21
C THR A 279 26.37 12.28 -9.98
N LEU A 280 25.06 12.43 -10.17
CA LEU A 280 24.06 12.32 -9.11
C LEU A 280 23.69 10.86 -8.80
N GLY A 281 24.02 9.92 -9.68
CA GLY A 281 23.63 8.51 -9.57
C GLY A 281 23.98 7.86 -8.23
N PRO A 282 25.26 7.88 -7.80
CA PRO A 282 25.64 7.32 -6.50
C PRO A 282 24.92 8.00 -5.33
N ILE A 283 24.71 9.32 -5.40
CA ILE A 283 23.99 10.07 -4.37
C ILE A 283 22.53 9.59 -4.31
N MET A 284 21.86 9.46 -5.46
CA MET A 284 20.50 8.95 -5.56
C MET A 284 20.37 7.55 -4.98
N LEU A 285 21.30 6.64 -5.29
CA LEU A 285 21.29 5.28 -4.73
C LEU A 285 21.49 5.25 -3.21
N VAL A 286 22.35 6.12 -2.65
CA VAL A 286 22.47 6.27 -1.19
C VAL A 286 21.15 6.77 -0.58
N LEU A 287 20.51 7.75 -1.21
CA LEU A 287 19.21 8.23 -0.75
C LEU A 287 18.13 7.14 -0.83
N PHE A 288 18.14 6.33 -1.89
CA PHE A 288 17.25 5.18 -2.05
C PHE A 288 17.44 4.14 -0.95
N LEU A 289 18.70 3.81 -0.64
CA LEU A 289 19.04 2.91 0.46
C LEU A 289 18.48 3.43 1.80
N LEU A 290 18.69 4.71 2.12
CA LEU A 290 18.16 5.32 3.35
C LEU A 290 16.63 5.35 3.36
N SER A 291 16.01 5.66 2.22
CA SER A 291 14.56 5.64 2.04
C SER A 291 13.97 4.27 2.35
N VAL A 292 14.54 3.23 1.75
CA VAL A 292 14.10 1.85 1.93
C VAL A 292 14.21 1.45 3.39
N ILE A 293 15.35 1.71 4.02
CA ILE A 293 15.59 1.37 5.43
C ILE A 293 14.55 2.04 6.34
N SER A 294 14.24 3.31 6.10
CA SER A 294 13.23 4.05 6.88
C SER A 294 11.81 3.54 6.62
N HIS A 295 11.45 3.29 5.36
CA HIS A 295 10.12 2.82 4.97
C HIS A 295 9.85 1.40 5.49
N ASN A 296 10.84 0.52 5.43
CA ASN A 296 10.70 -0.86 5.87
C ASN A 296 10.57 -1.03 7.38
N ALA A 297 11.06 -0.08 8.17
CA ALA A 297 10.75 -0.06 9.60
C ALA A 297 9.23 -0.01 9.86
N LEU A 298 8.46 0.70 9.01
CA LEU A 298 6.99 0.73 9.10
C LEU A 298 6.35 -0.60 8.68
N ASN A 299 6.82 -1.21 7.59
CA ASN A 299 6.31 -2.51 7.14
C ASN A 299 6.57 -3.62 8.17
N LEU A 300 7.75 -3.62 8.80
CA LEU A 300 8.06 -4.56 9.87
C LEU A 300 7.13 -4.37 11.07
N TYR A 301 6.88 -3.12 11.47
CA TYR A 301 5.96 -2.79 12.55
C TYR A 301 4.53 -3.27 12.24
N GLY A 302 4.02 -2.95 11.04
CA GLY A 302 2.69 -3.36 10.58
C GLY A 302 2.53 -4.88 10.51
N ALA A 303 3.55 -5.60 10.01
CA ALA A 303 3.57 -7.07 9.98
C ALA A 303 3.52 -7.67 11.39
N VAL A 304 4.34 -7.17 12.32
CA VAL A 304 4.37 -7.66 13.71
C VAL A 304 3.04 -7.38 14.42
N LEU A 305 2.46 -6.19 14.25
CA LEU A 305 1.14 -5.88 14.81
C LEU A 305 0.03 -6.76 14.23
N SER A 306 0.08 -7.06 12.94
CA SER A 306 -0.88 -7.95 12.27
C SER A 306 -0.79 -9.37 12.84
N ILE A 307 0.42 -9.90 13.05
CA ILE A 307 0.65 -11.21 13.69
C ILE A 307 0.15 -11.21 15.13
N ILE A 308 0.45 -10.16 15.91
CA ILE A 308 -0.04 -10.04 17.29
C ILE A 308 -1.57 -10.03 17.32
N THR A 309 -2.21 -9.26 16.43
CA THR A 309 -3.67 -9.18 16.33
C THR A 309 -4.29 -10.54 15.99
N LEU A 310 -3.67 -11.29 15.06
CA LEU A 310 -4.06 -12.65 14.72
C LEU A 310 -3.98 -13.57 15.93
N VAL A 311 -2.85 -13.58 16.65
CA VAL A 311 -2.65 -14.41 17.85
C VAL A 311 -3.64 -14.04 18.96
N GLN A 312 -3.84 -12.75 19.22
CA GLN A 312 -4.79 -12.29 20.23
C GLN A 312 -6.24 -12.66 19.93
N THR A 313 -6.60 -12.88 18.67
CA THR A 313 -7.96 -13.31 18.33
C THR A 313 -8.26 -14.72 18.87
N PHE A 314 -7.26 -15.60 18.93
CA PHE A 314 -7.40 -16.94 19.52
C PHE A 314 -6.98 -16.99 20.99
N ALA A 315 -6.06 -16.11 21.39
CA ALA A 315 -5.52 -16.01 22.75
C ALA A 315 -5.82 -14.63 23.36
N TYR A 316 -7.10 -14.28 23.51
CA TYR A 316 -7.54 -12.94 23.93
C TYR A 316 -7.03 -12.49 25.31
N ARG A 317 -6.58 -13.41 26.16
CA ARG A 317 -5.97 -13.12 27.48
C ARG A 317 -4.48 -12.81 27.41
N TRP A 318 -3.84 -13.06 26.27
CA TRP A 318 -2.41 -12.82 26.09
C TRP A 318 -2.16 -11.34 25.78
N ILE A 319 -1.35 -10.71 26.65
CA ILE A 319 -0.95 -9.32 26.50
C ILE A 319 0.48 -9.30 25.93
N PRO A 320 0.69 -8.80 24.70
CA PRO A 320 2.01 -8.77 24.08
C PRO A 320 2.96 -7.87 24.87
N THR A 321 4.05 -8.47 25.38
CA THR A 321 5.11 -7.75 26.08
C THR A 321 6.12 -7.15 25.10
N ALA A 322 6.94 -6.19 25.56
CA ALA A 322 8.05 -5.66 24.76
C ALA A 322 8.99 -6.76 24.23
N LYS A 323 9.26 -7.80 25.04
CA LYS A 323 10.05 -8.97 24.61
C LYS A 323 9.38 -9.74 23.48
N SER A 324 8.07 -10.00 23.57
CA SER A 324 7.34 -10.71 22.50
C SER A 324 7.38 -9.96 21.16
N ARG A 325 7.24 -8.63 21.19
CA ARG A 325 7.35 -7.78 19.99
C ARG A 325 8.75 -7.84 19.38
N ALA A 326 9.79 -7.79 20.20
CA ALA A 326 11.17 -7.89 19.73
C ALA A 326 11.48 -9.25 19.09
N VAL A 327 11.04 -10.35 19.72
CA VAL A 327 11.21 -11.71 19.18
C VAL A 327 10.47 -11.88 17.85
N LEU A 328 9.20 -11.45 17.79
CA LEU A 328 8.42 -11.50 16.55
C LEU A 328 9.05 -10.65 15.44
N SER A 329 9.55 -9.46 15.78
CA SER A 329 10.25 -8.59 14.81
C SER A 329 11.49 -9.29 14.23
N LEU A 330 12.27 -9.98 15.07
CA LEU A 330 13.44 -10.74 14.62
C LEU A 330 13.05 -11.92 13.71
N ILE A 331 11.99 -12.65 14.05
CA ILE A 331 11.47 -13.75 13.23
C ILE A 331 11.01 -13.23 11.86
N VAL A 332 10.19 -12.16 11.83
CA VAL A 332 9.67 -11.58 10.59
C VAL A 332 10.81 -11.03 9.74
N LEU A 333 11.74 -10.29 10.33
CA LEU A 333 12.92 -9.76 9.64
C LEU A 333 13.75 -10.88 9.03
N SER A 334 14.00 -11.96 9.78
CA SER A 334 14.77 -13.11 9.31
C SER A 334 14.07 -13.81 8.14
N ALA A 335 12.76 -14.07 8.27
CA ALA A 335 11.96 -14.68 7.21
C ALA A 335 11.96 -13.83 5.94
N CYS A 336 11.75 -12.51 6.07
CA CYS A 336 11.78 -11.60 4.93
C CYS A 336 13.15 -11.55 4.27
N CYS A 337 14.23 -11.56 5.05
CA CYS A 337 15.60 -11.56 4.54
C CYS A 337 15.87 -12.83 3.72
N VAL A 338 15.44 -14.00 4.21
CA VAL A 338 15.57 -15.26 3.48
C VAL A 338 14.80 -15.20 2.16
N VAL A 339 13.52 -14.81 2.20
CA VAL A 339 12.69 -14.66 1.00
C VAL A 339 13.31 -13.68 0.00
N ALA A 340 13.79 -12.53 0.47
CA ALA A 340 14.40 -11.51 -0.38
C ALA A 340 15.69 -12.00 -1.05
N VAL A 341 16.55 -12.73 -0.34
CA VAL A 341 17.78 -13.29 -0.94
C VAL A 341 17.44 -14.28 -2.05
N PHE A 342 16.50 -15.20 -1.80
CA PHE A 342 16.06 -16.15 -2.84
C PHE A 342 15.36 -15.48 -4.01
N ALA A 343 14.48 -14.51 -3.74
CA ALA A 343 13.72 -13.80 -4.76
C ALA A 343 14.56 -12.77 -5.53
N SER A 344 15.75 -12.39 -5.06
CA SER A 344 16.54 -11.32 -5.67
C SER A 344 17.03 -11.64 -7.10
N ALA A 345 17.17 -12.92 -7.44
CA ALA A 345 17.62 -13.37 -8.77
C ALA A 345 16.58 -13.11 -9.86
N ASP A 346 15.30 -13.37 -9.59
CA ASP A 346 14.16 -13.01 -10.45
C ASP A 346 13.21 -12.06 -9.72
N PHE A 347 13.77 -10.94 -9.27
CA PHE A 347 13.03 -9.99 -8.46
C PHE A 347 11.80 -9.44 -9.20
N ILE A 348 11.93 -9.13 -10.49
CA ILE A 348 10.85 -8.53 -11.26
C ILE A 348 9.68 -9.51 -11.44
N GLY A 349 9.95 -10.76 -11.82
CA GLY A 349 8.90 -11.79 -11.95
C GLY A 349 8.15 -11.99 -10.64
N HIS A 350 8.89 -12.28 -9.56
CA HIS A 350 8.29 -12.49 -8.24
C HIS A 350 7.54 -11.27 -7.70
N PHE A 351 8.04 -10.06 -7.95
CA PHE A 351 7.37 -8.82 -7.52
C PHE A 351 6.05 -8.62 -8.27
N VAL A 352 6.03 -8.81 -9.60
CA VAL A 352 4.82 -8.71 -10.41
C VAL A 352 3.79 -9.76 -9.98
N ASP A 353 4.20 -11.02 -9.81
CA ASP A 353 3.31 -12.08 -9.31
C ASP A 353 2.71 -11.73 -7.95
N MET A 354 3.52 -11.24 -7.02
CA MET A 354 3.06 -10.83 -5.69
C MET A 354 2.00 -9.72 -5.78
N VAL A 355 2.26 -8.66 -6.55
CA VAL A 355 1.33 -7.53 -6.69
C VAL A 355 0.00 -7.98 -7.32
N LEU A 356 0.05 -8.85 -8.33
CA LEU A 356 -1.13 -9.36 -9.01
C LEU A 356 -1.91 -10.40 -8.20
N VAL A 357 -1.26 -11.19 -7.34
CA VAL A 357 -1.98 -12.05 -6.38
C VAL A 357 -2.67 -11.19 -5.31
N LEU A 358 -1.97 -10.17 -4.79
CA LEU A 358 -2.54 -9.22 -3.83
C LEU A 358 -3.74 -8.47 -4.40
N LEU A 359 -3.74 -8.15 -5.70
CA LEU A 359 -4.88 -7.58 -6.40
C LEU A 359 -6.15 -8.40 -6.19
N VAL A 360 -6.07 -9.71 -6.51
CA VAL A 360 -7.24 -10.59 -6.54
C VAL A 360 -7.96 -10.61 -5.20
N VAL A 361 -7.22 -10.46 -4.12
CA VAL A 361 -7.75 -10.45 -2.75
C VAL A 361 -8.11 -9.04 -2.27
N LEU A 362 -7.33 -8.01 -2.59
CA LEU A 362 -7.59 -6.64 -2.09
C LEU A 362 -8.73 -5.94 -2.83
N VAL A 363 -8.96 -6.26 -4.11
CA VAL A 363 -10.01 -5.62 -4.91
C VAL A 363 -11.42 -5.94 -4.40
N PRO A 364 -11.81 -7.21 -4.18
CA PRO A 364 -13.12 -7.52 -3.61
C PRO A 364 -13.29 -6.95 -2.20
N TRP A 365 -12.22 -6.95 -1.39
CA TRP A 365 -12.25 -6.33 -0.08
C TRP A 365 -12.53 -4.83 -0.17
N THR A 366 -11.82 -4.12 -1.04
CA THR A 366 -12.01 -2.70 -1.34
C THR A 366 -13.46 -2.42 -1.74
N ALA A 367 -14.01 -3.21 -2.67
CA ALA A 367 -15.39 -3.06 -3.12
C ALA A 367 -16.38 -3.18 -1.95
N ILE A 368 -16.25 -4.25 -1.15
CA ILE A 368 -17.12 -4.49 0.02
C ILE A 368 -17.00 -3.36 1.02
N ASN A 369 -15.78 -2.97 1.37
CA ASN A 369 -15.52 -1.94 2.37
C ASN A 369 -16.14 -0.58 1.98
N LEU A 370 -15.92 -0.15 0.74
CA LEU A 370 -16.44 1.12 0.25
C LEU A 370 -17.97 1.10 0.12
N ILE A 371 -18.55 0.02 -0.43
CA ILE A 371 -20.01 -0.10 -0.53
C ILE A 371 -20.66 -0.15 0.85
N ASP A 372 -20.07 -0.89 1.78
CA ASP A 372 -20.55 -0.98 3.16
C ASP A 372 -20.58 0.40 3.81
N PHE A 373 -19.50 1.16 3.70
CA PHE A 373 -19.37 2.48 4.32
C PHE A 373 -20.27 3.52 3.67
N TYR A 374 -20.25 3.66 2.35
CA TYR A 374 -20.90 4.77 1.66
C TYR A 374 -22.38 4.49 1.32
N ALA A 375 -22.75 3.23 1.06
CA ALA A 375 -24.10 2.88 0.61
C ALA A 375 -24.95 2.18 1.68
N ILE A 376 -24.37 1.26 2.46
CA ILE A 376 -25.10 0.49 3.47
C ILE A 376 -25.22 1.26 4.79
N HIS A 377 -24.09 1.58 5.42
CA HIS A 377 -24.03 2.25 6.72
C HIS A 377 -24.04 3.78 6.63
N LYS A 378 -23.61 4.33 5.48
CA LYS A 378 -23.52 5.78 5.24
C LYS A 378 -22.68 6.50 6.31
N GLY A 379 -21.61 5.85 6.76
CA GLY A 379 -20.71 6.33 7.81
C GLY A 379 -21.19 6.14 9.25
N ASP A 380 -22.38 5.58 9.47
CA ASP A 380 -22.94 5.36 10.81
C ASP A 380 -22.67 3.93 11.31
N TYR A 381 -21.70 3.81 12.22
CA TYR A 381 -21.24 2.54 12.77
C TYR A 381 -21.29 2.53 14.30
N ASP A 382 -21.76 1.43 14.88
CA ASP A 382 -21.59 1.14 16.29
C ASP A 382 -20.15 0.70 16.60
N ILE A 383 -19.30 1.64 17.03
CA ILE A 383 -17.88 1.37 17.29
C ILE A 383 -17.70 0.38 18.45
N GLN A 384 -18.61 0.35 19.43
CA GLN A 384 -18.49 -0.56 20.57
C GLN A 384 -18.58 -2.03 20.14
N SER A 385 -19.55 -2.38 19.30
CA SER A 385 -19.73 -3.75 18.78
C SER A 385 -18.52 -4.26 18.01
N ILE A 386 -17.78 -3.39 17.31
CA ILE A 386 -16.55 -3.75 16.57
C ILE A 386 -15.46 -4.33 17.49
N PHE A 387 -15.40 -3.87 18.74
CA PHE A 387 -14.43 -4.32 19.73
C PHE A 387 -14.94 -5.46 20.63
N GLN A 388 -16.22 -5.82 20.56
CA GLN A 388 -16.76 -6.97 21.29
C GLN A 388 -16.23 -8.28 20.71
N VAL A 389 -16.00 -9.28 21.56
CA VAL A 389 -15.42 -10.58 21.15
C VAL A 389 -16.36 -11.34 20.20
N ASP A 390 -17.66 -11.25 20.45
CA ASP A 390 -18.69 -11.83 19.58
C ASP A 390 -19.09 -10.93 18.40
N GLY A 391 -18.56 -9.71 18.35
CA GLY A 391 -18.82 -8.71 17.31
C GLY A 391 -20.11 -7.91 17.49
N GLY A 392 -20.81 -8.06 18.63
CA GLY A 392 -22.06 -7.35 18.92
C GLY A 392 -23.06 -7.45 17.76
N ILE A 393 -23.52 -6.30 17.26
CA ILE A 393 -24.50 -6.24 16.16
C ILE A 393 -23.96 -6.82 14.83
N TYR A 394 -22.64 -6.78 14.61
CA TYR A 394 -21.98 -7.29 13.40
C TYR A 394 -21.76 -8.80 13.46
N GLY A 395 -21.75 -9.37 14.66
CA GLY A 395 -21.53 -10.79 14.89
C GLY A 395 -20.11 -11.26 14.53
N ARG A 396 -19.89 -12.57 14.63
CA ARG A 396 -18.59 -13.19 14.34
C ARG A 396 -18.31 -13.34 12.85
N TYR A 397 -19.36 -13.54 12.06
CA TYR A 397 -19.28 -13.75 10.62
C TYR A 397 -20.42 -13.00 9.93
N ASN A 398 -20.09 -12.31 8.85
CA ASN A 398 -21.05 -11.77 7.90
C ASN A 398 -21.03 -12.64 6.63
N PRO A 399 -21.98 -13.58 6.46
CA PRO A 399 -21.99 -14.48 5.31
C PRO A 399 -22.17 -13.73 3.98
N GLN A 400 -22.88 -12.60 3.95
CA GLN A 400 -23.06 -11.79 2.75
C GLN A 400 -21.73 -11.21 2.25
N ALA A 401 -20.93 -10.66 3.16
CA ALA A 401 -19.60 -10.16 2.83
C ALA A 401 -18.68 -11.29 2.39
N LEU A 402 -18.67 -12.42 3.11
CA LEU A 402 -17.81 -13.57 2.78
C LEU A 402 -18.16 -14.20 1.42
N ILE A 403 -19.45 -14.34 1.10
CA ILE A 403 -19.91 -14.84 -0.20
C ILE A 403 -19.52 -13.86 -1.31
N ALA A 404 -19.82 -12.56 -1.15
CA ALA A 404 -19.46 -11.56 -2.15
C ALA A 404 -17.94 -11.52 -2.39
N TYR A 405 -17.15 -11.68 -1.33
CA TYR A 405 -15.70 -11.72 -1.40
C TYR A 405 -15.19 -12.96 -2.14
N ALA A 406 -15.71 -14.15 -1.82
CA ALA A 406 -15.35 -15.39 -2.49
C ALA A 406 -15.72 -15.36 -3.98
N VAL A 407 -16.93 -14.89 -4.31
CA VAL A 407 -17.35 -14.69 -5.71
C VAL A 407 -16.43 -13.69 -6.41
N GLY A 408 -16.13 -12.57 -5.76
CA GLY A 408 -15.22 -11.56 -6.26
C GLY A 408 -13.83 -12.10 -6.60
N ILE A 409 -13.27 -12.98 -5.77
CA ILE A 409 -12.00 -13.67 -6.08
C ILE A 409 -12.18 -14.58 -7.31
N VAL A 410 -13.20 -15.43 -7.31
CA VAL A 410 -13.38 -16.44 -8.38
C VAL A 410 -13.60 -15.81 -9.75
N VAL A 411 -14.38 -14.72 -9.84
CA VAL A 411 -14.65 -14.06 -11.13
C VAL A 411 -13.45 -13.32 -11.71
N GLN A 412 -12.45 -13.02 -10.89
CA GLN A 412 -11.21 -12.37 -11.34
C GLN A 412 -10.26 -13.36 -12.01
N ILE A 413 -10.25 -14.62 -11.58
CA ILE A 413 -9.31 -15.65 -12.03
C ILE A 413 -9.23 -15.72 -13.58
N PRO A 414 -10.34 -15.78 -14.34
CA PRO A 414 -10.26 -15.88 -15.80
C PRO A 414 -9.60 -14.68 -16.51
N PHE A 415 -9.52 -13.52 -15.85
CA PHE A 415 -9.02 -12.25 -16.39
C PHE A 415 -7.60 -11.91 -15.91
N MET A 416 -7.00 -12.75 -15.08
CA MET A 416 -5.64 -12.51 -14.57
C MET A 416 -4.61 -12.70 -15.67
N ASN A 417 -3.57 -11.86 -15.66
CA ASN A 417 -2.35 -12.08 -16.43
C ASN A 417 -1.11 -11.93 -15.55
N THR A 418 -0.66 -13.01 -14.93
CA THR A 418 0.58 -13.02 -14.14
C THR A 418 1.59 -13.98 -14.75
N PRO A 419 2.90 -13.79 -14.49
CA PRO A 419 3.92 -14.78 -14.86
C PRO A 419 3.60 -16.22 -14.42
N LEU A 420 2.99 -16.40 -13.24
CA LEU A 420 2.55 -17.71 -12.72
C LEU A 420 1.27 -18.26 -13.37
N TYR A 421 0.35 -17.40 -13.80
CA TYR A 421 -0.95 -17.83 -14.31
C TYR A 421 -1.55 -16.83 -15.30
N VAL A 422 -1.89 -17.33 -16.47
CA VAL A 422 -2.63 -16.60 -17.50
C VAL A 422 -4.04 -17.18 -17.57
N GLY A 423 -5.04 -16.35 -17.28
CA GLY A 423 -6.44 -16.73 -17.38
C GLY A 423 -6.90 -16.87 -18.85
N PRO A 424 -7.88 -17.75 -19.14
CA PRO A 424 -8.33 -17.99 -20.51
C PRO A 424 -8.85 -16.73 -21.19
N ILE A 425 -9.54 -15.82 -20.48
CA ILE A 425 -10.05 -14.59 -21.10
C ILE A 425 -8.90 -13.63 -21.38
N SER A 426 -7.95 -13.52 -20.44
CA SER A 426 -6.72 -12.74 -20.62
C SER A 426 -5.95 -13.15 -21.87
N GLU A 427 -5.80 -14.45 -22.11
CA GLU A 427 -5.14 -14.99 -23.31
C GLU A 427 -5.83 -14.52 -24.60
N HIS A 428 -7.17 -14.50 -24.62
CA HIS A 428 -7.95 -14.03 -25.77
C HIS A 428 -7.89 -12.51 -26.00
N ILE A 429 -7.50 -11.71 -24.99
CA ILE A 429 -7.35 -10.25 -25.09
C ILE A 429 -5.88 -9.82 -25.14
N ASN A 430 -5.03 -10.67 -25.72
CA ASN A 430 -3.59 -10.45 -25.90
C ASN A 430 -2.81 -10.25 -24.58
N GLY A 431 -3.27 -10.86 -23.47
CA GLY A 431 -2.62 -10.74 -22.17
C GLY A 431 -2.91 -9.44 -21.44
N ALA A 432 -4.05 -8.79 -21.69
CA ALA A 432 -4.47 -7.68 -20.85
C ALA A 432 -5.01 -8.19 -19.50
N ASP A 433 -4.49 -7.66 -18.39
CA ASP A 433 -5.07 -7.93 -17.06
C ASP A 433 -6.21 -6.95 -16.78
N LEU A 434 -7.44 -7.45 -16.84
CA LEU A 434 -8.67 -6.71 -16.51
C LEU A 434 -9.32 -7.22 -15.22
N SER A 435 -8.61 -8.06 -14.46
CA SER A 435 -9.16 -8.75 -13.30
C SER A 435 -9.72 -7.76 -12.28
N TRP A 436 -8.96 -6.72 -11.91
CA TRP A 436 -9.42 -5.75 -10.91
C TRP A 436 -10.68 -4.98 -11.31
N LEU A 437 -10.85 -4.63 -12.58
CA LEU A 437 -12.05 -3.96 -13.08
C LEU A 437 -13.28 -4.86 -12.95
N VAL A 438 -13.13 -6.13 -13.35
CA VAL A 438 -14.19 -7.14 -13.22
C VAL A 438 -14.50 -7.41 -11.75
N GLY A 439 -13.45 -7.51 -10.92
CA GLY A 439 -13.57 -7.67 -9.47
C GLY A 439 -14.41 -6.57 -8.83
N LEU A 440 -14.13 -5.30 -9.15
CA LEU A 440 -14.93 -4.17 -8.68
C LEU A 440 -16.35 -4.19 -9.24
N ALA A 441 -16.50 -4.41 -10.55
CA ALA A 441 -17.78 -4.36 -11.26
C ALA A 441 -18.76 -5.45 -10.79
N ILE A 442 -18.27 -6.62 -10.38
CA ILE A 442 -19.11 -7.71 -9.89
C ILE A 442 -19.29 -7.67 -8.37
N THR A 443 -18.20 -7.47 -7.61
CA THR A 443 -18.26 -7.53 -6.14
C THR A 443 -19.11 -6.40 -5.56
N SER A 444 -19.00 -5.19 -6.10
CA SER A 444 -19.71 -4.01 -5.59
C SER A 444 -21.24 -4.16 -5.63
N PRO A 445 -21.88 -4.43 -6.79
CA PRO A 445 -23.33 -4.61 -6.84
C PRO A 445 -23.80 -5.88 -6.13
N LEU A 446 -23.01 -6.97 -6.18
CA LEU A 446 -23.36 -8.22 -5.50
C LEU A 446 -23.43 -8.02 -3.99
N TYR A 447 -22.41 -7.40 -3.39
CA TYR A 447 -22.40 -7.12 -1.97
C TYR A 447 -23.53 -6.17 -1.59
N TRP A 448 -23.73 -5.08 -2.34
CA TRP A 448 -24.84 -4.15 -2.12
C TRP A 448 -26.20 -4.87 -2.12
N TRP A 449 -26.43 -5.76 -3.09
CA TRP A 449 -27.65 -6.54 -3.20
C TRP A 449 -27.84 -7.52 -2.04
N LEU A 450 -26.79 -8.26 -1.65
CA LEU A 450 -26.84 -9.21 -0.54
C LEU A 450 -27.07 -8.50 0.81
N ALA A 451 -26.28 -7.46 1.10
CA ALA A 451 -26.34 -6.71 2.35
C ALA A 451 -27.66 -5.93 2.49
N SER A 452 -28.19 -5.40 1.39
CA SER A 452 -29.47 -4.68 1.42
C SER A 452 -30.67 -5.58 1.73
N ARG A 453 -30.60 -6.89 1.48
CA ARG A 453 -31.70 -7.82 1.74
C ARG A 453 -31.63 -8.53 3.08
N ASP A 454 -30.56 -8.36 3.85
CA ASP A 454 -30.45 -8.97 5.17
C ASP A 454 -31.35 -8.26 6.20
N SER A 455 -32.58 -8.77 6.32
CA SER A 455 -33.57 -8.30 7.28
C SER A 455 -33.20 -8.62 8.73
N ALA A 456 -32.34 -9.61 9.00
CA ALA A 456 -31.87 -9.91 10.36
C ALA A 456 -30.77 -8.93 10.80
N TYR A 457 -29.87 -8.57 9.88
CA TYR A 457 -28.85 -7.54 10.10
C TYR A 457 -29.46 -6.15 10.29
N ARG A 458 -30.39 -5.74 9.41
CA ARG A 458 -31.10 -4.46 9.56
C ARG A 458 -31.91 -4.37 10.85
N ARG A 459 -32.54 -5.48 11.28
CA ARG A 459 -33.25 -5.53 12.57
C ARG A 459 -32.29 -5.29 13.74
N ARG A 460 -31.12 -5.92 13.75
CA ARG A 460 -30.09 -5.68 14.78
C ARG A 460 -29.64 -4.23 14.85
N GLN A 461 -29.39 -3.59 13.69
CA GLN A 461 -29.04 -2.16 13.63
C GLN A 461 -30.17 -1.26 14.14
N THR A 462 -31.41 -1.54 13.75
CA THR A 462 -32.57 -0.72 14.15
C THR A 462 -32.82 -0.83 15.65
N SER A 463 -32.76 -2.04 16.22
CA SER A 463 -32.90 -2.25 17.66
C SER A 463 -31.81 -1.56 18.47
N ALA A 464 -30.56 -1.57 18.00
CA ALA A 464 -29.46 -0.87 18.67
C ALA A 464 -29.66 0.66 18.65
N LYS A 465 -30.13 1.22 17.53
CA LYS A 465 -30.47 2.66 17.44
C LYS A 465 -31.58 3.04 18.41
N LEU A 466 -32.62 2.22 18.53
CA LEU A 466 -33.70 2.45 19.49
C LEU A 466 -33.19 2.38 20.94
N ALA A 467 -32.29 1.45 21.25
CA ALA A 467 -31.68 1.32 22.57
C ALA A 467 -30.70 2.46 22.93
N ALA A 468 -30.12 3.14 21.94
CA ALA A 468 -29.22 4.27 22.18
C ALA A 468 -29.94 5.61 22.40
N VAL A 469 -31.23 5.69 22.04
CA VAL A 469 -32.08 6.89 22.21
C VAL A 469 -32.99 6.78 23.45
N ALA A 470 -33.21 5.57 23.96
CA ALA A 470 -33.89 5.30 25.22
C ALA A 470 -32.91 5.40 26.39
#